data_AF-A0A7S1NZ60-F1
#
_entry.id   AF-A0A7S1NZ60-F1
#
_cell.length_a   1.000
_cell.length_b   1.000
_cell.length_c   1.000
_cell.angle_alpha   90.00
_cell.angle_beta   90.00
_cell.angle_gamma   90.00
#
_symmetry.space_group_name_H-M   'P 1'
#
loop_
_entity.id
_entity.type
_entity.pdbx_description
1 polymer ?
#
loop_
_entity_poly.entity_id
_entity_poly.type
_entity_poly.pdbx_seq_one_letter_code
_entity_poly.pdbx_strand_id
1 'polypeptide(L)'
;ALPDEEQLVEMNSYEANVTALPVAVDCRFKDACHGTDMTTGLNRCREGHEGFACGICKAGYARHNEFQQCNACPSLASNVGLNIVLFVLALAAIGGLTM
;
A
#
# COMPACT_ATOMS: atom_id res chain seq x y z
N ALA A 1 -31.82 -30.55 24.66
CA ALA A 1 -31.53 -29.15 24.33
C ALA A 1 -30.04 -29.04 24.14
N LEU A 2 -29.56 -29.04 22.89
CA LEU A 2 -28.18 -28.68 22.57
C LEU A 2 -28.18 -27.22 22.09
N PRO A 3 -27.29 -26.36 22.60
CA PRO A 3 -27.20 -24.97 22.18
C PRO A 3 -26.55 -24.89 20.78
N ASP A 4 -27.15 -24.06 19.93
CA ASP A 4 -26.63 -23.63 18.63
C ASP A 4 -25.22 -23.03 18.78
N GLU A 5 -24.19 -23.78 18.38
CA GLU A 5 -22.97 -23.17 17.88
C GLU A 5 -23.35 -22.43 16.60
N GLU A 6 -23.45 -21.11 16.71
CA GLU A 6 -23.59 -20.17 15.60
C GLU A 6 -22.32 -20.30 14.73
N GLN A 7 -22.34 -21.32 13.88
CA GLN A 7 -21.33 -21.59 12.88
C GLN A 7 -21.37 -20.37 11.96
N LEU A 8 -20.37 -19.50 12.06
CA LEU A 8 -20.08 -18.45 11.07
C LEU A 8 -19.80 -19.18 9.75
N VAL A 9 -20.87 -19.57 9.05
CA VAL A 9 -20.79 -20.10 7.70
C VAL A 9 -20.27 -18.95 6.87
N GLU A 10 -19.05 -19.10 6.38
CA GLU A 10 -18.38 -18.15 5.51
C GLU A 10 -19.20 -18.00 4.23
N MET A 11 -20.21 -17.13 4.24
CA MET A 11 -21.04 -16.85 3.08
C MET A 11 -20.22 -16.06 2.07
N ASN A 12 -19.70 -16.75 1.05
CA ASN A 12 -19.15 -16.11 -0.13
C ASN A 12 -20.26 -15.89 -1.18
N SER A 13 -20.13 -14.84 -2.00
CA SER A 13 -21.14 -14.47 -3.01
C SER A 13 -21.29 -15.49 -4.14
N TYR A 14 -20.36 -16.46 -4.22
CA TYR A 14 -20.34 -17.54 -5.21
C TYR A 14 -21.31 -18.65 -4.84
N GLU A 15 -21.26 -19.12 -3.59
CA GLU A 15 -22.18 -20.12 -3.05
C GLU A 15 -23.62 -19.59 -2.99
N ALA A 16 -23.78 -18.28 -2.80
CA ALA A 16 -25.08 -17.60 -2.90
C ALA A 16 -25.55 -17.36 -4.35
N ASN A 17 -24.78 -17.77 -5.36
CA ASN A 17 -25.08 -17.63 -6.79
C ASN A 17 -25.38 -16.18 -7.24
N VAL A 18 -24.86 -15.18 -6.50
CA VAL A 18 -25.01 -13.75 -6.80
C VAL A 18 -24.03 -13.33 -7.90
N THR A 19 -22.89 -14.02 -7.99
CA THR A 19 -21.84 -13.80 -8.99
C THR A 19 -21.44 -15.14 -9.61
N ALA A 20 -21.42 -15.24 -10.96
CA ALA A 20 -21.17 -16.49 -11.69
C ALA A 20 -19.73 -17.04 -11.56
N LEU A 21 -18.77 -16.20 -11.21
CA LEU A 21 -17.37 -16.57 -10.94
C LEU A 21 -16.79 -15.72 -9.81
N PRO A 22 -15.72 -16.19 -9.14
CA PRO A 22 -14.80 -15.33 -8.41
C PRO A 22 -14.45 -14.09 -9.21
N VAL A 23 -14.90 -12.92 -8.74
CA VAL A 23 -14.35 -11.67 -9.25
C VAL A 23 -12.94 -11.59 -8.68
N ALA A 24 -12.00 -12.21 -9.41
CA ALA A 24 -10.59 -12.12 -9.12
C ALA A 24 -10.16 -10.68 -9.40
N VAL A 25 -10.08 -9.88 -8.34
CA VAL A 25 -9.50 -8.54 -8.43
C VAL A 25 -7.99 -8.73 -8.55
N ASP A 26 -7.47 -8.44 -9.73
CA ASP A 26 -6.04 -8.59 -9.98
C ASP A 26 -5.25 -7.56 -9.16
N CYS A 27 -4.07 -7.98 -8.72
CA CYS A 27 -3.20 -7.12 -7.95
C CYS A 27 -2.56 -6.10 -8.87
N ARG A 28 -2.80 -4.81 -8.60
CA ARG A 28 -2.21 -3.71 -9.39
C ARG A 28 -0.69 -3.83 -9.49
N PHE A 29 -0.05 -4.26 -8.39
CA PHE A 29 1.37 -4.58 -8.35
C PHE A 29 1.53 -6.03 -7.93
N LYS A 30 2.00 -6.89 -8.84
CA LYS A 30 2.21 -8.32 -8.55
C LYS A 30 3.11 -8.53 -7.33
N ASP A 31 4.15 -7.71 -7.19
CA ASP A 31 5.08 -7.77 -6.06
C ASP A 31 4.47 -7.29 -4.73
N ALA A 32 3.31 -6.62 -4.75
CA ALA A 32 2.65 -6.17 -3.54
C ALA A 32 1.76 -7.26 -2.91
N CYS A 33 1.43 -8.32 -3.65
CA CYS A 33 0.55 -9.40 -3.19
C CYS A 33 1.34 -10.70 -2.99
N HIS A 34 1.39 -11.16 -1.74
CA HIS A 34 2.07 -12.40 -1.34
C HIS A 34 1.09 -13.55 -1.09
N GLY A 35 -0.12 -13.46 -1.66
CA GLY A 35 -1.19 -14.45 -1.48
C GLY A 35 -2.12 -14.08 -0.32
N THR A 36 -2.71 -15.10 0.30
CA THR A 36 -3.73 -14.95 1.34
C THR A 36 -3.28 -15.62 2.63
N ASP A 37 -3.64 -15.04 3.76
CA ASP A 37 -3.39 -15.61 5.08
C ASP A 37 -4.48 -16.63 5.42
N MET A 38 -4.09 -17.90 5.57
CA MET A 38 -5.03 -19.00 5.84
C MET A 38 -5.72 -18.92 7.21
N THR A 39 -5.22 -18.10 8.14
CA THR A 39 -5.81 -17.97 9.49
C THR A 39 -6.87 -16.88 9.56
N THR A 40 -6.68 -15.78 8.82
CA THR A 40 -7.58 -14.61 8.85
C THR A 40 -8.42 -14.47 7.57
N GLY A 41 -8.09 -15.20 6.50
CA GLY A 41 -8.68 -15.03 5.18
C GLY A 41 -8.29 -13.73 4.47
N LEU A 42 -7.42 -12.91 5.08
CA LEU A 42 -7.01 -11.61 4.54
C LEU A 42 -5.82 -11.74 3.61
N ASN A 43 -5.70 -10.83 2.65
CA ASN A 43 -4.57 -10.82 1.72
C ASN A 43 -3.27 -10.40 2.41
N ARG A 44 -2.20 -11.16 2.16
CA ARG A 44 -0.85 -10.86 2.61
C ARG A 44 -0.23 -9.85 1.67
N CYS A 45 -0.12 -8.62 2.15
CA CYS A 45 0.49 -7.54 1.40
C CYS A 45 1.98 -7.38 1.73
N ARG A 46 2.76 -6.92 0.74
CA ARG A 46 4.13 -6.44 0.95
C ARG A 46 4.15 -5.31 1.97
N GLU A 47 5.28 -5.14 2.66
CA GLU A 47 5.50 -4.01 3.54
C GLU A 47 5.18 -2.66 2.84
N GLY A 48 4.52 -1.76 3.56
CA GLY A 48 4.03 -0.49 3.04
C GLY A 48 2.71 -0.56 2.27
N HIS A 49 2.20 -1.75 1.95
CA HIS A 49 0.92 -1.95 1.26
C HIS A 49 -0.17 -2.53 2.19
N GLU A 50 -1.42 -2.15 1.96
CA GLU A 50 -2.60 -2.64 2.66
C GLU A 50 -3.88 -2.62 1.78
N GLY A 51 -4.99 -3.08 2.36
CA GLY A 51 -6.30 -3.15 1.73
C GLY A 51 -6.54 -4.43 0.93
N PHE A 52 -7.74 -4.56 0.36
CA PHE A 52 -8.21 -5.79 -0.28
C PHE A 52 -7.29 -6.27 -1.42
N ALA A 53 -6.81 -5.37 -2.28
CA ALA A 53 -5.92 -5.72 -3.40
C ALA A 53 -4.47 -5.24 -3.20
N CYS A 54 -4.05 -5.03 -1.93
CA CYS A 54 -2.75 -4.43 -1.58
C CYS A 54 -2.45 -3.11 -2.32
N GLY A 55 -3.51 -2.38 -2.69
CA GLY A 55 -3.45 -1.18 -3.53
C GLY A 55 -3.34 0.12 -2.75
N ILE A 56 -3.46 0.07 -1.42
CA ILE A 56 -3.44 1.22 -0.51
C ILE A 56 -2.06 1.28 0.15
N CYS A 57 -1.51 2.48 0.32
CA CYS A 57 -0.26 2.66 1.06
C CYS A 57 -0.57 2.82 2.55
N LYS A 58 0.15 2.06 3.38
CA LYS A 58 0.10 2.18 4.84
C LYS A 58 0.53 3.58 5.30
N ALA A 59 0.11 3.95 6.51
CA ALA A 59 0.64 5.14 7.17
C ALA A 59 2.19 5.13 7.19
N GLY A 60 2.80 6.25 6.83
CA GLY A 60 4.26 6.36 6.67
C GLY A 60 4.80 5.88 5.32
N TYR A 61 3.93 5.47 4.40
CA TYR A 61 4.28 5.17 3.01
C TYR A 61 3.44 6.02 2.06
N ALA A 62 4.02 6.36 0.92
CA ALA A 62 3.35 7.11 -0.14
C ALA A 62 3.81 6.64 -1.51
N ARG A 63 3.01 6.94 -2.53
CA ARG A 63 3.38 6.79 -3.94
C ARG A 63 3.14 8.11 -4.64
N HIS A 64 4.03 8.47 -5.57
CA HIS A 64 3.87 9.71 -6.34
C HIS A 64 2.80 9.54 -7.43
N ASN A 65 2.77 8.37 -8.08
CA ASN A 65 1.87 8.08 -9.19
C ASN A 65 1.16 6.75 -8.97
N GLU A 66 0.05 6.54 -9.67
CA GLU A 66 -0.72 5.29 -9.63
C GLU A 66 0.04 4.06 -10.15
N PHE A 67 1.09 4.27 -10.94
CA PHE A 67 1.96 3.25 -11.51
C PHE A 67 3.18 2.93 -10.64
N GLN A 68 3.34 3.61 -9.50
CA GLN A 68 4.44 3.37 -8.57
C GLN A 68 3.98 2.61 -7.32
N GLN A 69 4.88 1.78 -6.82
CA GLN A 69 4.71 1.07 -5.56
C GLN A 69 4.77 2.04 -4.37
N CYS A 70 4.24 1.62 -3.23
CA CYS A 70 4.30 2.41 -2.01
C CYS A 70 5.73 2.40 -1.46
N ASN A 71 6.32 3.58 -1.28
CA ASN A 71 7.65 3.76 -0.71
C ASN A 71 7.54 4.44 0.65
N ALA A 72 8.49 4.15 1.53
CA ALA A 72 8.55 4.80 2.83
C ALA A 72 8.70 6.32 2.68
N CYS A 73 7.91 7.07 3.43
CA CYS A 73 8.01 8.51 3.50
C CYS A 73 9.38 8.89 4.09
N PRO A 74 10.10 9.84 3.49
CA PRO A 74 11.35 10.32 4.06
C PRO A 74 11.10 10.93 5.44
N SER A 75 12.06 10.75 6.35
CA SER A 75 11.99 11.36 7.66
C SER A 75 11.96 12.90 7.55
N LEU A 76 11.37 13.57 8.54
CA LEU A 76 11.38 15.03 8.58
C LEU A 76 12.80 15.59 8.50
N ALA A 77 13.74 14.97 9.20
CA ALA A 77 15.15 15.35 9.19
C ALA A 77 15.77 15.22 7.79
N SER A 78 15.44 14.16 7.05
CA SER A 78 15.89 13.96 5.66
C SER A 78 15.34 15.06 4.75
N ASN A 79 14.06 15.41 4.88
CA ASN A 79 13.45 16.48 4.09
C ASN A 79 14.07 17.84 4.39
N VAL A 80 14.25 18.18 5.68
CA VAL A 80 14.87 19.45 6.10
C VAL A 80 16.31 19.53 5.61
N GLY A 81 17.10 18.46 5.79
CA GLY A 81 18.48 18.40 5.34
C GLY A 81 18.61 18.59 3.83
N LEU A 82 17.77 17.91 3.04
CA LEU A 82 17.76 18.05 1.58
C LEU A 82 17.44 19.49 1.14
N ASN A 83 16.48 20.14 1.79
CA ASN A 83 16.12 21.53 1.50
C ASN A 83 17.26 22.51 1.83
N ILE A 84 17.95 22.32 2.96
CA ILE A 84 19.12 23.15 3.33
C ILE A 84 20.22 22.98 2.28
N VAL A 85 20.53 21.75 1.87
CA VAL A 85 21.54 21.47 0.85
C VAL A 85 21.17 22.14 -0.47
N LEU A 86 19.92 21.98 -0.94
CA LEU A 86 19.44 22.63 -2.15
C LEU A 86 19.54 24.17 -2.05
N PHE A 87 19.21 24.74 -0.90
CA PHE A 87 19.28 26.18 -0.68
C PHE A 87 20.72 26.71 -0.79
N VAL A 88 21.69 26.03 -0.15
CA VAL A 88 23.11 26.40 -0.23
C VAL A 88 23.63 26.28 -1.66
N LEU A 89 23.28 25.19 -2.36
CA LEU A 89 23.67 25.00 -3.76
C LEU A 89 23.09 26.08 -4.68
N ALA A 90 21.84 26.48 -4.45
CA ALA A 90 21.21 27.56 -5.21
C ALA A 90 21.92 28.90 -4.98
N LEU A 91 22.26 29.24 -3.73
CA LEU A 91 23.03 30.46 -3.42
C LEU A 91 24.42 30.45 -4.06
N ALA A 92 25.12 29.32 -4.01
CA ALA A 92 26.43 29.17 -4.64
C ALA A 92 26.34 29.32 -6.16
N ALA A 93 25.32 28.72 -6.79
CA ALA A 93 25.09 28.85 -8.22
C ALA A 93 24.79 30.30 -8.63
N ILE A 94 23.91 31.00 -7.90
CA ILE A 94 23.60 32.41 -8.17
C ILE A 94 24.85 33.27 -7.99
N GLY A 95 25.55 33.12 -6.85
CA GLY A 95 26.79 33.85 -6.58
C GLY A 95 27.84 33.65 -7.68
N GLY A 96 28.03 32.41 -8.14
CA GLY A 96 28.94 32.08 -9.23
C GLY A 96 28.49 32.56 -10.61
N LEU A 97 27.18 32.64 -10.89
CA LEU A 97 26.63 33.18 -12.13
C LEU A 97 26.70 34.71 -12.20
N THR A 98 26.76 35.38 -11.06
CA THR A 98 26.84 36.85 -10.94
C THR A 98 28.26 37.41 -10.86
N MET A 99 29.28 36.55 -10.88
CA MET A 99 30.70 36.92 -10.85
C MET A 99 31.34 36.92 -12.24
#